data_AF-A0A7K0ZSS4-F1
#
_entry.id   AF-A0A7K0ZSS4-F1
#
_cell.length_a   1.000
_cell.length_b   1.000
_cell.length_c   1.000
_cell.angle_alpha   90.00
_cell.angle_beta   90.00
_cell.angle_gamma   90.00
#
_symmetry.space_group_name_H-M   'P 1'
#
loop_
_entity.id
_entity.type
_entity.pdbx_description
1 polymer ?
#
loop_
_entity_poly.entity_id
_entity_poly.type
_entity_poly.pdbx_seq_one_letter_code
_entity_poly.pdbx_strand_id
1 'polypeptide(L)'
;VKGTASDGREYSASDPHLLRWVHVAEVDSFIRAHQAYGATPLDTAGYDAYVADMAVIARKLGVPAPPTSVQGLKDQIAQFRPELRGTTESRDAAKYLLLTPPLELVARVPYSLIAAAAIAILPTWARADLRLPYLPVTEQLVVKPIGQLISSTIRWATSGDFVSQAV
;
A
#
# COMPACT_ATOMS: atom_id res chain seq x y z
N VAL A 1 3.79 18.25 -14.75
CA VAL A 1 4.37 18.91 -13.55
C VAL A 1 5.87 18.69 -13.58
N LYS A 2 6.68 19.74 -13.50
CA LYS A 2 8.15 19.70 -13.45
C LYS A 2 8.61 20.33 -12.14
N GLY A 3 9.76 19.91 -11.61
CA GLY A 3 10.31 20.45 -10.37
C GLY A 3 11.80 20.13 -10.22
N THR A 4 12.33 20.51 -9.06
CA THR A 4 13.73 20.28 -8.68
C THR A 4 13.74 19.59 -7.32
N ALA A 5 14.44 18.46 -7.23
CA ALA A 5 14.65 17.76 -5.97
C ALA A 5 15.57 18.58 -5.04
N SER A 6 15.57 18.27 -3.74
CA SER A 6 16.37 19.00 -2.74
C SER A 6 17.88 18.90 -2.95
N ASP A 7 18.34 17.96 -3.79
CA ASP A 7 19.74 17.83 -4.23
C ASP A 7 20.03 18.52 -5.57
N GLY A 8 19.10 19.34 -6.08
CA GLY A 8 19.26 20.11 -7.31
C GLY A 8 18.92 19.36 -8.60
N ARG A 9 18.59 18.06 -8.54
CA ARG A 9 18.19 17.30 -9.74
C ARG A 9 16.84 17.78 -10.26
N GLU A 10 16.78 18.16 -11.53
CA GLU A 10 15.51 18.41 -12.20
C GLU A 10 14.76 17.10 -12.42
N TYR A 11 13.43 17.14 -12.33
CA TYR A 11 12.58 16.00 -12.62
C TYR A 11 11.25 16.43 -13.23
N SER A 12 10.63 15.49 -13.94
CA SER A 12 9.22 15.57 -14.34
C SER A 12 8.42 14.53 -13.59
N ALA A 13 7.24 14.88 -13.08
CA ALA A 13 6.31 13.90 -12.49
C ALA A 13 5.81 12.89 -13.54
N SER A 14 5.94 13.22 -14.83
CA SER A 14 5.61 12.34 -15.95
C SER A 14 6.83 11.55 -16.47
N ASP A 15 7.94 11.55 -15.74
CA ASP A 15 9.12 10.77 -16.11
C ASP A 15 8.79 9.26 -16.08
N PRO A 16 8.97 8.52 -17.19
CA PRO A 16 8.61 7.11 -17.25
C PRO A 16 9.34 6.20 -16.25
N HIS A 17 10.56 6.56 -15.84
CA HIS A 17 11.33 5.86 -14.81
C HIS A 17 10.69 6.06 -13.43
N LEU A 18 10.34 7.30 -13.09
CA LEU A 18 9.65 7.61 -11.82
C LEU A 18 8.24 7.04 -11.77
N LEU A 19 7.50 7.08 -12.88
CA LEU A 19 6.18 6.46 -12.98
C LEU A 19 6.25 4.95 -12.78
N ARG A 20 7.29 4.29 -13.32
CA ARG A 20 7.52 2.87 -13.09
C ARG A 20 7.76 2.56 -11.62
N TRP A 21 8.57 3.36 -10.94
CA TRP A 21 8.79 3.20 -9.50
C TRP A 21 7.49 3.30 -8.70
N VAL A 22 6.70 4.35 -8.93
CA VAL A 22 5.40 4.54 -8.27
C VAL A 22 4.50 3.32 -8.51
N HIS A 23 4.42 2.87 -9.76
CA HIS A 23 3.61 1.71 -10.12
C HIS A 23 4.04 0.42 -9.41
N VAL A 24 5.33 0.06 -9.44
CA VAL A 24 5.76 -1.21 -8.82
C VAL A 24 5.65 -1.16 -7.30
N ALA A 25 5.90 -0.01 -6.67
CA ALA A 25 5.72 0.17 -5.24
C ALA A 25 4.25 0.09 -4.83
N GLU A 26 3.35 0.66 -5.64
CA GLU A 26 1.90 0.57 -5.45
C GLU A 26 1.40 -0.88 -5.55
N VAL A 27 1.73 -1.58 -6.63
CA VAL A 27 1.26 -2.96 -6.87
C VAL A 27 1.77 -3.91 -5.78
N ASP A 28 3.04 -3.81 -5.38
CA ASP A 28 3.59 -4.61 -4.27
C ASP A 28 2.89 -4.31 -2.94
N SER A 29 2.59 -3.04 -2.66
CA SER A 29 1.87 -2.64 -1.44
C SER A 29 0.46 -3.25 -1.41
N PHE A 30 -0.26 -3.24 -2.53
CA PHE A 30 -1.59 -3.83 -2.62
C PHE A 30 -1.57 -5.35 -2.49
N ILE A 31 -0.61 -6.03 -3.13
CA ILE A 31 -0.44 -7.49 -2.97
C ILE A 31 -0.19 -7.83 -1.49
N ARG A 32 0.74 -7.12 -0.83
CA ARG A 32 1.04 -7.33 0.60
C ARG A 32 -0.17 -7.10 1.49
N ALA A 33 -0.93 -6.03 1.24
CA ALA A 33 -2.13 -5.73 1.99
C ALA A 33 -3.19 -6.83 1.81
N HIS A 34 -3.41 -7.28 0.58
CA HIS A 34 -4.35 -8.37 0.29
C HIS A 34 -3.91 -9.71 0.90
N GLN A 35 -2.61 -10.03 0.86
CA GLN A 35 -2.07 -11.24 1.50
C GLN A 35 -2.25 -11.23 3.02
N ALA A 36 -2.09 -10.06 3.66
CA ALA A 36 -2.19 -9.95 5.11
C ALA A 36 -3.65 -9.82 5.62
N TYR A 37 -4.52 -9.14 4.86
CA TYR A 37 -5.82 -8.69 5.35
C TYR A 37 -7.00 -9.02 4.42
N GLY A 38 -6.75 -9.57 3.23
CA GLY A 38 -7.79 -9.95 2.28
C GLY A 38 -8.68 -11.05 2.83
N ALA A 39 -9.99 -10.93 2.60
CA ALA A 39 -10.96 -11.91 3.09
C ALA A 39 -10.82 -13.27 2.38
N THR A 40 -10.47 -13.24 1.09
CA THR A 40 -10.31 -14.43 0.25
C THR A 40 -8.91 -14.41 -0.35
N PRO A 41 -8.00 -15.30 0.07
CA PRO A 41 -6.68 -15.40 -0.53
C PRO A 41 -6.76 -15.73 -2.02
N LEU A 42 -5.86 -15.14 -2.82
CA LEU A 42 -5.63 -15.56 -4.20
C LEU A 42 -4.56 -16.65 -4.23
N ASP A 43 -4.65 -17.54 -5.21
CA ASP A 43 -3.55 -18.42 -5.55
C ASP A 43 -2.47 -17.68 -6.36
N THR A 44 -1.39 -18.37 -6.71
CA THR A 44 -0.28 -17.79 -7.47
C THR A 44 -0.76 -17.20 -8.81
N ALA A 45 -1.64 -17.91 -9.52
CA ALA A 45 -2.16 -17.45 -10.81
C ALA A 45 -3.03 -16.20 -10.66
N GLY A 46 -3.83 -16.10 -9.59
CA GLY A 46 -4.65 -14.93 -9.30
C GLY A 46 -3.80 -13.68 -9.02
N TYR A 47 -2.69 -13.83 -8.28
CA TYR A 47 -1.78 -12.69 -8.08
C TYR A 47 -1.04 -12.30 -9.36
N ASP A 48 -0.63 -13.25 -10.20
CA ASP A 48 -0.04 -12.94 -11.51
C ASP A 48 -1.04 -12.23 -12.43
N ALA A 49 -2.30 -12.67 -12.44
CA ALA A 49 -3.37 -12.02 -13.19
C ALA A 49 -3.61 -10.57 -12.70
N TYR A 50 -3.62 -10.34 -11.39
CA TYR A 50 -3.70 -9.00 -10.82
C TYR A 50 -2.55 -8.09 -11.30
N VAL A 51 -1.31 -8.58 -11.30
CA VAL A 51 -0.16 -7.82 -11.81
C VAL A 51 -0.32 -7.53 -13.31
N ALA A 52 -0.78 -8.50 -14.09
CA ALA A 52 -1.03 -8.32 -15.52
C ALA A 52 -2.12 -7.25 -15.82
N ASP A 53 -3.18 -7.20 -15.02
CA ASP A 53 -4.22 -6.17 -15.12
C ASP A 53 -3.67 -4.77 -14.79
N MET A 54 -2.90 -4.67 -13.71
CA MET A 54 -2.23 -3.42 -13.31
C MET A 54 -1.23 -2.94 -14.37
N ALA A 55 -0.60 -3.87 -15.10
CA ALA A 55 0.29 -3.56 -16.22
C ALA A 55 -0.42 -2.83 -17.37
N VAL A 56 -1.73 -3.10 -17.60
CA VAL A 56 -2.53 -2.40 -18.61
C VAL A 56 -2.67 -0.92 -18.25
N ILE A 57 -2.94 -0.62 -16.98
CA ILE A 57 -3.08 0.75 -16.47
C ILE A 57 -1.73 1.48 -16.58
N ALA A 58 -0.65 0.84 -16.15
CA ALA A 58 0.69 1.41 -16.21
C ALA A 58 1.11 1.79 -17.64
N ARG A 59 0.84 0.93 -18.63
CA ARG A 59 1.10 1.24 -20.04
C ARG A 59 0.34 2.49 -20.49
N LYS A 60 -0.94 2.61 -20.11
CA LYS A 60 -1.76 3.79 -20.44
C LYS A 60 -1.25 5.07 -19.78
N LEU A 61 -0.62 4.96 -18.62
CA LEU A 61 0.01 6.07 -17.90
C LEU A 61 1.44 6.39 -18.40
N GLY A 62 1.97 5.65 -19.37
CA GLY A 62 3.28 5.89 -19.98
C GLY A 62 4.44 5.13 -19.35
N VAL A 63 4.17 4.11 -18.52
CA VAL A 63 5.22 3.22 -18.00
C VAL A 63 5.64 2.22 -19.08
N PRO A 64 6.92 2.20 -19.51
CA PRO A 64 7.41 1.22 -20.46
C PRO A 64 7.66 -0.12 -19.77
N ALA A 65 7.24 -1.21 -20.40
CA ALA A 65 7.44 -2.58 -19.93
C ALA A 65 7.14 -2.80 -18.42
N PRO A 66 5.91 -2.48 -17.94
CA PRO A 66 5.52 -2.80 -16.58
C PRO A 66 5.51 -4.32 -16.36
N PRO A 67 5.71 -4.79 -15.11
CA PRO A 67 5.72 -6.22 -14.82
C PRO A 67 4.35 -6.83 -15.11
N THR A 68 4.32 -8.09 -15.52
CA THR A 68 3.09 -8.85 -15.83
C THR A 68 2.95 -10.10 -14.98
N SER A 69 3.83 -10.28 -14.00
CA SER A 69 3.81 -11.36 -13.01
C SER A 69 4.40 -10.86 -11.70
N VAL A 70 4.09 -11.56 -10.61
CA VAL A 70 4.64 -11.29 -9.28
C VAL A 70 6.16 -11.42 -9.28
N GLN A 71 6.72 -12.37 -10.04
CA GLN A 71 8.17 -12.51 -10.15
C GLN A 71 8.79 -11.29 -10.85
N GLY A 72 8.21 -10.87 -11.99
CA GLY A 72 8.67 -9.68 -12.70
C GLY A 72 8.55 -8.40 -11.86
N LEU A 73 7.52 -8.31 -11.02
CA LEU A 73 7.35 -7.21 -10.06
C LEU A 73 8.51 -7.17 -9.05
N LYS A 74 8.84 -8.32 -8.45
CA LYS A 74 9.97 -8.43 -7.51
C LYS A 74 11.30 -8.08 -8.17
N ASP A 75 11.50 -8.54 -9.41
CA ASP A 75 12.72 -8.27 -10.16
C ASP A 75 12.87 -6.78 -10.46
N GLN A 76 11.80 -6.09 -10.86
CA GLN A 76 11.83 -4.65 -11.07
C GLN A 76 12.07 -3.88 -9.77
N ILE A 77 11.44 -4.26 -8.66
CA ILE A 77 11.72 -3.66 -7.34
C ILE A 77 13.21 -3.83 -6.99
N ALA A 78 13.78 -5.01 -7.22
CA ALA A 78 15.20 -5.28 -6.99
C ALA A 78 16.11 -4.37 -7.82
N GLN A 79 15.75 -4.05 -9.06
CA GLN A 79 16.49 -3.11 -9.92
C GLN A 79 16.47 -1.67 -9.38
N PHE A 80 15.39 -1.25 -8.72
CA PHE A 80 15.31 0.06 -8.07
C PHE A 80 16.11 0.12 -6.76
N ARG A 81 16.36 -1.01 -6.07
CA ARG A 81 17.00 -1.03 -4.74
C ARG A 81 18.28 -0.18 -4.61
N PRO A 82 19.22 -0.16 -5.59
CA PRO A 82 20.45 0.61 -5.47
C PRO A 82 20.26 2.13 -5.53
N GLU A 83 19.17 2.63 -6.11
CA GLU A 83 18.89 4.07 -6.22
C GLU A 83 17.95 4.61 -5.13
N LEU A 84 17.31 3.71 -4.36
CA LEU A 84 16.45 4.09 -3.23
C LEU A 84 17.28 4.54 -2.02
N ARG A 85 16.81 5.60 -1.37
CA ARG A 85 17.40 6.11 -0.13
C ARG A 85 16.34 6.82 0.71
N GLY A 86 16.46 6.70 2.03
CA GLY A 86 15.69 7.54 2.94
C GLY A 86 16.17 8.99 2.92
N THR A 87 15.32 9.91 2.47
CA THR A 87 15.58 11.36 2.48
C THR A 87 14.86 12.05 3.64
N THR A 88 15.11 13.35 3.83
CA THR A 88 14.35 14.15 4.81
C THR A 88 12.88 14.22 4.37
N GLU A 89 12.64 14.46 3.09
CA GLU A 89 11.30 14.57 2.49
C GLU A 89 10.51 13.26 2.59
N SER A 90 11.15 12.11 2.39
CA SER A 90 10.47 10.82 2.53
C SER A 90 10.06 10.54 3.98
N ARG A 91 10.88 10.96 4.95
CA ARG A 91 10.58 10.81 6.38
C ARG A 91 9.51 11.80 6.84
N ASP A 92 9.52 13.01 6.31
CA ASP A 92 8.48 14.01 6.57
C ASP A 92 7.14 13.56 6.00
N ALA A 93 7.13 12.99 4.78
CA ALA A 93 5.93 12.38 4.21
C ALA A 93 5.41 11.21 5.07
N ALA A 94 6.31 10.31 5.51
CA ALA A 94 5.93 9.21 6.41
C ALA A 94 5.38 9.72 7.75
N LYS A 95 6.01 10.73 8.36
CA LYS A 95 5.54 11.37 9.60
C LYS A 95 4.18 12.02 9.40
N TYR A 96 3.99 12.72 8.29
CA TYR A 96 2.73 13.38 7.95
C TYR A 96 1.59 12.37 7.84
N LEU A 97 1.83 11.28 7.10
CA LEU A 97 0.86 10.21 6.96
C LEU A 97 0.60 9.52 8.31
N LEU A 98 1.65 9.10 9.03
CA LEU A 98 1.47 8.19 10.18
C LEU A 98 1.12 8.89 11.50
N LEU A 99 1.63 10.11 11.72
CA LEU A 99 1.61 10.75 13.04
C LEU A 99 0.86 12.08 13.08
N THR A 100 0.86 12.82 11.98
CA THR A 100 0.16 14.11 11.89
C THR A 100 -0.84 14.14 10.75
N PRO A 101 -1.74 13.14 10.62
CA PRO A 101 -2.74 13.16 9.56
C PRO A 101 -3.68 14.36 9.80
N PRO A 102 -4.10 15.08 8.74
CA PRO A 102 -4.99 16.24 8.84
C PRO A 102 -6.44 15.79 9.11
N LEU A 103 -6.65 15.08 10.22
CA LEU A 103 -7.91 14.46 10.60
C LEU A 103 -8.42 15.04 11.92
N GLU A 104 -9.75 15.15 11.99
CA GLU A 104 -10.46 15.43 13.23
C GLU A 104 -10.10 14.39 14.31
N LEU A 105 -10.11 14.81 15.59
CA LEU A 105 -9.65 13.98 16.71
C LEU A 105 -10.32 12.60 16.75
N VAL A 106 -11.61 12.53 16.43
CA VAL A 106 -12.41 11.29 16.44
C VAL A 106 -11.93 10.30 15.37
N ALA A 107 -11.49 10.79 14.21
CA ALA A 107 -11.00 9.94 13.13
C ALA A 107 -9.57 9.42 13.35
N ARG A 108 -8.82 9.97 14.32
CA ARG A 108 -7.41 9.59 14.56
C ARG A 108 -7.26 8.17 15.10
N VAL A 109 -8.22 7.68 15.89
CA VAL A 109 -8.18 6.33 16.46
C VAL A 109 -8.33 5.25 15.39
N PRO A 110 -9.39 5.24 14.54
CA PRO A 110 -9.46 4.25 13.46
C PRO A 110 -8.32 4.42 12.45
N TYR A 111 -7.87 5.66 12.19
CA TYR A 111 -6.74 5.90 11.30
C TYR A 111 -5.42 5.33 11.82
N SER A 112 -5.15 5.40 13.13
CA SER A 112 -3.92 4.86 13.70
C SER A 112 -3.83 3.33 13.56
N LEU A 113 -4.97 2.63 13.54
CA LEU A 113 -5.02 1.20 13.24
C LEU A 113 -4.62 0.91 11.79
N ILE A 114 -5.07 1.73 10.83
CA ILE A 114 -4.67 1.64 9.42
C ILE A 114 -3.18 1.91 9.26
N ALA A 115 -2.67 2.97 9.91
CA ALA A 115 -1.25 3.31 9.92
C ALA A 115 -0.39 2.17 10.48
N ALA A 116 -0.81 1.57 11.60
CA ALA A 116 -0.13 0.42 12.20
C ALA A 116 -0.13 -0.80 11.27
N ALA A 117 -1.27 -1.11 10.63
CA ALA A 117 -1.39 -2.20 9.66
C ALA A 117 -0.50 -1.97 8.43
N ALA A 118 -0.43 -0.74 7.91
CA ALA A 118 0.46 -0.39 6.80
C ALA A 118 1.94 -0.55 7.17
N ILE A 119 2.35 -0.13 8.36
CA ILE A 119 3.73 -0.33 8.86
C ILE A 119 4.03 -1.83 8.96
N ALA A 120 3.09 -2.63 9.49
CA ALA A 120 3.23 -4.07 9.71
C ALA A 120 3.46 -4.89 8.43
N ILE A 121 3.04 -4.41 7.25
CA ILE A 121 3.26 -5.10 5.97
C ILE A 121 4.40 -4.52 5.13
N LEU A 122 4.95 -3.38 5.54
CA LEU A 122 6.03 -2.68 4.83
C LEU A 122 7.30 -3.54 4.76
N PRO A 123 8.00 -3.61 3.62
CA PRO A 123 9.29 -4.29 3.53
C PRO A 123 10.30 -3.78 4.58
N THR A 124 11.09 -4.68 5.16
CA THR A 124 12.06 -4.35 6.21
C THR A 124 13.07 -3.27 5.79
N TRP A 125 13.51 -3.30 4.54
CA TRP A 125 14.41 -2.29 3.99
C TRP A 125 13.75 -0.90 3.92
N ALA A 126 12.46 -0.82 3.60
CA ALA A 126 11.73 0.44 3.50
C ALA A 126 11.53 1.05 4.89
N ARG A 127 11.30 0.20 5.90
CA ARG A 127 11.21 0.64 7.31
C ARG A 127 12.51 1.30 7.77
N ALA A 128 13.66 0.71 7.41
CA ALA A 128 14.97 1.25 7.77
C ALA A 128 15.21 2.63 7.14
N ASP A 129 14.93 2.78 5.85
CA ASP A 129 15.08 4.07 5.14
C ASP A 129 14.18 5.17 5.72
N LEU A 130 12.94 4.81 6.07
CA LEU A 130 11.95 5.72 6.66
C LEU A 130 12.12 5.92 8.17
N ARG A 131 13.07 5.24 8.82
CA ARG A 131 13.28 5.25 10.28
C ARG A 131 12.01 4.93 11.08
N LEU A 132 11.21 4.01 10.56
CA LEU A 132 9.97 3.60 11.22
C LEU A 132 10.28 2.58 12.33
N PRO A 133 9.63 2.69 13.50
CA PRO A 133 9.85 1.77 14.60
C PRO A 133 9.42 0.35 14.21
N TYR A 134 10.22 -0.63 14.62
CA TYR A 134 9.81 -2.03 14.61
C TYR A 134 8.86 -2.24 15.80
N LEU A 135 7.57 -2.48 15.54
CA LEU A 135 6.57 -2.77 16.57
C LEU A 135 6.16 -4.25 16.52
N PRO A 136 7.00 -5.18 17.00
CA PRO A 136 6.73 -6.62 16.90
C PRO A 136 5.52 -7.08 17.72
N VAL A 137 5.07 -6.28 18.68
CA VAL A 137 4.03 -6.67 19.65
C VAL A 137 2.61 -6.38 19.16
N THR A 138 2.43 -5.46 18.20
CA THR A 138 1.10 -5.19 17.58
C THR A 138 0.80 -6.09 16.38
N GLU A 139 1.83 -6.67 15.74
CA GLU A 139 1.69 -7.53 14.55
C GLU A 139 0.92 -8.85 14.85
N GLN A 140 0.96 -9.39 16.08
CA GLN A 140 0.22 -10.62 16.40
C GLN A 140 -1.18 -10.39 16.99
N LEU A 141 -1.40 -9.23 17.64
CA LEU A 141 -2.65 -8.92 18.34
C LEU A 141 -3.69 -8.22 17.46
N VAL A 142 -3.27 -7.52 16.39
CA VAL A 142 -4.17 -6.75 15.51
C VAL A 142 -4.60 -7.54 14.26
N VAL A 143 -3.76 -8.46 13.76
CA VAL A 143 -3.94 -9.12 12.46
C VAL A 143 -5.09 -10.14 12.43
N LYS A 144 -5.49 -10.72 13.58
CA LYS A 144 -6.54 -11.74 13.61
C LYS A 144 -7.95 -11.28 14.03
N PRO A 145 -8.18 -10.35 14.98
CA PRO A 145 -9.55 -10.07 15.43
C PRO A 145 -10.30 -9.03 14.58
N ILE A 146 -9.61 -8.11 13.89
CA ILE A 146 -10.27 -6.96 13.24
C ILE A 146 -10.89 -7.33 11.87
N GLY A 147 -10.24 -8.22 11.11
CA GLY A 147 -10.77 -8.67 9.81
C GLY A 147 -12.08 -9.48 9.93
N GLN A 148 -12.22 -10.26 11.01
CA GLN A 148 -13.46 -10.99 11.31
C GLN A 148 -14.57 -10.05 11.77
N LEU A 149 -14.24 -9.01 12.55
CA LEU A 149 -15.22 -8.03 13.02
C LEU A 149 -15.81 -7.25 11.84
N ILE A 150 -14.99 -6.70 10.94
CA ILE A 150 -15.47 -5.89 9.79
C ILE A 150 -16.27 -6.73 8.78
N SER A 151 -15.80 -7.93 8.44
CA SER A 151 -16.53 -8.82 7.52
C SER A 151 -17.85 -9.33 8.11
N SER A 152 -17.92 -9.53 9.43
CA SER A 152 -19.17 -9.91 10.12
C SER A 152 -20.17 -8.75 10.17
N THR A 153 -19.73 -7.50 10.33
CA THR A 153 -20.62 -6.33 10.36
C THR A 153 -21.18 -6.03 8.97
N ILE A 154 -20.35 -6.14 7.92
CA ILE A 154 -20.82 -5.96 6.53
C ILE A 154 -21.75 -7.10 6.14
N ARG A 155 -21.43 -8.35 6.51
CA ARG A 155 -22.31 -9.50 6.26
C ARG A 155 -23.64 -9.36 7.01
N TRP A 156 -23.62 -8.97 8.29
CA TRP A 156 -24.83 -8.73 9.07
C TRP A 156 -25.69 -7.62 8.48
N ALA A 157 -25.07 -6.52 8.04
CA ALA A 157 -25.77 -5.40 7.41
C ALA A 157 -26.35 -5.73 6.02
N THR A 158 -25.77 -6.72 5.32
CA THR A 158 -26.25 -7.18 4.00
C THR A 158 -27.12 -8.43 4.06
N SER A 159 -27.12 -9.18 5.17
CA SER A 159 -28.03 -10.30 5.44
C SER A 159 -29.26 -9.89 6.25
N GLY A 160 -29.26 -8.68 6.82
CA GLY A 160 -30.39 -8.08 7.52
C GLY A 160 -31.31 -7.33 6.56
N ASP A 161 -31.92 -8.03 5.61
CA ASP A 161 -33.02 -7.47 4.83
C ASP A 161 -34.23 -7.23 5.75
N PHE A 162 -34.56 -5.95 5.95
CA PHE A 162 -35.77 -5.31 5.41
C PHE A 162 -37.06 -6.17 5.26
N VAL A 163 -37.35 -7.06 6.21
CA VAL A 163 -38.68 -7.66 6.36
C VAL A 163 -39.19 -7.36 7.76
N SER A 164 -40.32 -6.64 7.80
CA SER A 164 -41.13 -6.27 8.97
C SER A 164 -40.89 -4.87 9.53
N GLN A 165 -41.43 -3.85 8.86
CA GLN A 165 -42.59 -3.09 9.37
C GLN A 165 -43.03 -2.03 8.36
N ALA A 166 -43.74 -2.50 7.33
CA ALA A 166 -44.77 -1.74 6.63
C ALA A 166 -45.99 -2.66 6.49
N VAL A 167 -46.65 -2.89 7.63
CA VAL A 167 -48.04 -3.37 7.73
C VAL A 167 -48.71 -2.54 8.81
#